data_AF-A0A931E7Y6-F1
#
_entry.id   AF-A0A931E7Y6-F1
#
_cell.length_a   1.000
_cell.length_b   1.000
_cell.length_c   1.000
_cell.angle_alpha   90.00
_cell.angle_beta   90.00
_cell.angle_gamma   90.00
#
_symmetry.space_group_name_H-M   'P 1'
#
loop_
_entity.id
_entity.type
_entity.pdbx_description
1 polymer ?
#
loop_
_entity_poly.entity_id
_entity_poly.type
_entity_poly.pdbx_seq_one_letter_code
_entity_poly.pdbx_strand_id
1 'polypeptide(L)'
;MNVTVEEINPIKMMFVRQVNLQGLQAAFYKVINGALSKSVVLEEELKLIRIYHESFRNTPSEKVRMDIGVSLTLELDPGPEFLYKEI
;
A
#
# COMPACT_ATOMS: atom_id res chain seq x y z
N MET A 1 -18.13 -7.86 17.83
CA MET A 1 -16.85 -7.80 17.09
C MET A 1 -15.96 -8.87 17.68
N ASN A 2 -15.64 -9.90 16.90
CA ASN A 2 -14.71 -10.93 17.33
C ASN A 2 -13.35 -10.56 16.77
N VAL A 3 -12.33 -10.54 17.63
CA VAL A 3 -10.95 -10.24 17.26
C VAL A 3 -10.13 -11.47 17.56
N THR A 4 -9.42 -11.98 16.56
CA THR A 4 -8.43 -13.05 16.71
C THR A 4 -7.03 -12.45 16.72
N VAL A 5 -6.10 -13.12 17.41
CA VAL A 5 -4.67 -12.80 17.40
C VAL A 5 -3.98 -13.91 16.63
N GLU A 6 -3.25 -13.52 15.60
CA GLU A 6 -2.58 -14.43 14.67
C GLU A 6 -1.16 -13.93 14.44
N GLU A 7 -0.21 -14.86 14.34
CA GLU A 7 1.11 -14.55 13.82
C GLU A 7 1.04 -14.52 12.29
N ILE A 8 1.58 -13.44 11.70
CA ILE A 8 1.63 -13.28 10.25
C ILE A 8 3.08 -13.20 9.79
N ASN A 9 3.33 -13.72 8.59
CA ASN A 9 4.59 -13.46 7.90
C ASN A 9 4.68 -11.98 7.54
N PRO A 10 5.90 -11.42 7.45
CA PRO A 10 6.07 -10.05 6.98
C PRO A 10 5.44 -9.85 5.60
N ILE A 11 4.81 -8.71 5.40
CA ILE A 11 4.12 -8.38 4.16
C ILE A 11 5.04 -7.55 3.29
N LYS A 12 5.43 -8.11 2.15
CA LYS A 12 6.14 -7.41 1.09
C LYS A 12 5.17 -6.55 0.31
N MET A 13 5.51 -5.30 0.03
CA MET A 13 4.63 -4.41 -0.70
C MET A 13 5.35 -3.48 -1.66
N MET A 14 4.75 -3.30 -2.84
CA MET A 14 5.02 -2.19 -3.74
C MET A 14 4.03 -1.08 -3.45
N PHE A 15 4.51 0.16 -3.27
CA PHE A 15 3.66 1.25 -2.79
C PHE A 15 4.06 2.63 -3.29
N VAL A 16 3.18 3.59 -3.06
CA VAL A 16 3.46 5.03 -3.16
C VAL A 16 3.14 5.71 -1.84
N ARG A 17 3.90 6.76 -1.52
CA ARG A 17 3.59 7.64 -0.39
C ARG A 17 2.51 8.63 -0.79
N GLN A 18 1.48 8.70 0.01
CA GLN A 18 0.40 9.67 -0.11
C GLN A 18 0.41 10.54 1.16
N VAL A 19 0.43 11.84 0.97
CA VAL A 19 0.15 12.79 2.06
C VAL A 19 -1.25 13.31 1.80
N ASN A 20 -2.06 13.43 2.85
CA ASN A 20 -3.43 13.89 2.81
C ASN A 20 -4.40 13.03 1.98
N LEU A 21 -5.68 13.43 1.96
CA LEU A 21 -6.74 12.71 1.26
C LEU A 21 -6.85 13.07 -0.22
N GLN A 22 -6.29 14.20 -0.64
CA GLN A 22 -6.37 14.69 -2.01
C GLN A 22 -5.44 13.86 -2.90
N GLY A 23 -6.02 13.16 -3.89
CA GLY A 23 -5.28 12.26 -4.76
C GLY A 23 -5.18 10.82 -4.24
N LEU A 24 -5.80 10.49 -3.10
CA LEU A 24 -5.82 9.13 -2.56
C LEU A 24 -6.36 8.10 -3.57
N GLN A 25 -7.44 8.42 -4.28
CA GLN A 25 -7.99 7.55 -5.32
C GLN A 25 -6.99 7.34 -6.48
N ALA A 26 -6.30 8.40 -6.89
CA ALA A 26 -5.26 8.31 -7.91
C ALA A 26 -4.07 7.45 -7.44
N ALA A 27 -3.70 7.53 -6.17
CA ALA A 27 -2.67 6.67 -5.58
C ALA A 27 -3.05 5.19 -5.64
N PHE A 28 -4.32 4.84 -5.33
CA PHE A 28 -4.82 3.47 -5.49
C PHE A 28 -4.74 3.00 -6.95
N TYR A 29 -5.26 3.78 -7.90
CA TYR A 29 -5.18 3.41 -9.31
C TYR A 29 -3.73 3.25 -9.79
N LYS A 30 -2.83 4.12 -9.34
CA LYS A 30 -1.42 4.07 -9.71
C LYS A 30 -0.77 2.74 -9.27
N VAL A 31 -1.00 2.30 -8.03
CA VAL A 31 -0.41 1.04 -7.55
C VAL A 31 -1.05 -0.19 -8.15
N ILE A 32 -2.36 -0.19 -8.39
CA ILE A 32 -3.07 -1.29 -9.05
C ILE A 32 -2.55 -1.45 -10.48
N ASN A 33 -2.61 -0.38 -11.28
CA ASN A 33 -2.20 -0.43 -12.68
C ASN A 33 -0.70 -0.70 -12.80
N GLY A 34 0.12 -0.15 -11.90
CA GLY A 34 1.54 -0.44 -11.83
C GLY A 34 1.82 -1.92 -11.58
N ALA A 35 1.10 -2.53 -10.64
CA ALA A 35 1.29 -3.93 -10.29
C ALA A 35 0.90 -4.87 -11.42
N LEU A 36 -0.27 -4.62 -12.03
CA LEU A 36 -0.78 -5.42 -13.15
C LEU A 36 0.08 -5.26 -14.40
N SER A 37 0.48 -4.04 -14.75
CA SER A 37 1.30 -3.78 -15.95
C SER A 37 2.72 -4.37 -15.85
N LYS A 38 3.25 -4.54 -14.64
CA LYS A 38 4.53 -5.19 -14.39
C LYS A 38 4.41 -6.71 -14.21
N SER A 39 3.19 -7.26 -14.27
CA SER A 39 2.89 -8.67 -14.01
C SER A 39 3.45 -9.18 -12.68
N VAL A 40 3.52 -8.31 -11.66
CA VAL A 40 4.08 -8.67 -10.34
C VAL A 40 3.03 -9.29 -9.42
N VAL A 41 1.75 -9.14 -9.77
CA VAL A 41 0.58 -9.72 -9.10
C VAL A 41 -0.46 -10.05 -10.16
N LEU A 42 -1.16 -11.18 -10.00
CA LEU A 42 -2.32 -11.53 -10.82
C LEU A 42 -3.55 -10.76 -10.34
N GLU A 43 -4.48 -10.43 -11.24
CA GLU A 43 -5.66 -9.62 -10.89
C GLU A 43 -6.50 -10.27 -9.78
N GLU A 44 -6.63 -11.59 -9.83
CA GLU A 44 -7.34 -12.41 -8.85
C GLU A 44 -6.63 -12.52 -7.49
N GLU A 45 -5.33 -12.21 -7.42
CA GLU A 45 -4.51 -12.25 -6.20
C GLU A 45 -4.26 -10.86 -5.61
N LEU A 46 -4.83 -9.82 -6.22
CA LEU A 46 -4.57 -8.44 -5.86
C LEU A 46 -5.12 -8.11 -4.47
N LYS A 47 -4.22 -7.90 -3.51
CA LYS A 47 -4.55 -7.38 -2.17
C LYS A 47 -4.02 -5.98 -1.99
N LEU A 48 -4.92 -5.06 -1.64
CA LEU A 48 -4.60 -3.67 -1.36
C LEU A 48 -4.22 -3.46 0.09
N ILE A 49 -3.18 -2.68 0.31
CA ILE A 49 -2.68 -2.29 1.62
C ILE A 49 -2.71 -0.78 1.73
N ARG A 50 -3.25 -0.30 2.85
CA ARG A 50 -3.10 1.09 3.28
C ARG A 50 -2.57 1.15 4.69
N ILE A 51 -1.42 1.79 4.87
CA ILE A 51 -0.80 2.01 6.18
C ILE A 51 -0.95 3.48 6.53
N TYR A 52 -1.52 3.75 7.69
CA TYR A 52 -1.59 5.09 8.25
C TYR A 52 -0.41 5.30 9.20
N HIS A 53 0.39 6.34 8.94
CA HIS A 53 1.50 6.71 9.84
C HIS A 53 1.04 7.64 10.96
N GLU A 54 -0.09 8.32 10.76
CA GLU A 54 -0.73 9.16 11.76
C GLU A 54 -2.23 8.87 11.87
N SER A 55 -2.79 9.21 13.03
CA SER A 55 -4.23 9.21 13.25
C SER A 55 -4.87 10.51 12.78
N PHE A 56 -5.96 10.41 12.02
CA PHE A 56 -6.84 11.55 11.69
C PHE A 56 -7.48 12.21 12.91
N ARG A 57 -7.45 11.56 14.09
CA ARG A 57 -7.95 12.18 15.33
C ARG A 57 -7.06 13.34 15.79
N ASN A 58 -5.75 13.19 15.66
CA ASN A 58 -4.77 14.08 16.29
C ASN A 58 -3.97 14.88 15.26
N THR A 59 -3.97 14.46 14.00
CA THR A 59 -3.21 15.09 12.92
C THR A 59 -4.17 15.73 11.93
N PRO A 60 -3.96 17.00 11.56
CA PRO A 60 -4.73 17.66 10.51
C PRO A 60 -4.72 16.83 9.22
N SER A 61 -5.88 16.73 8.55
CA SER A 61 -6.07 15.83 7.41
C SER A 61 -5.08 16.05 6.27
N GLU A 62 -4.59 17.28 6.11
CA GLU A 62 -3.62 17.71 5.12
C GLU A 62 -2.18 17.25 5.42
N LYS A 63 -1.94 16.71 6.63
CA LYS A 63 -0.63 16.25 7.10
C LYS A 63 -0.56 14.75 7.36
N VAL A 64 -1.68 14.03 7.33
CA VAL A 64 -1.67 12.57 7.53
C VAL A 64 -0.96 11.90 6.37
N ARG A 65 0.05 11.08 6.68
CA ARG A 65 0.83 10.31 5.72
C ARG A 65 0.31 8.89 5.69
N MET A 66 0.26 8.36 4.47
CA MET A 66 -0.19 7.01 4.19
C MET A 66 0.74 6.37 3.18
N ASP A 67 0.94 5.07 3.33
CA ASP A 67 1.45 4.25 2.23
C ASP A 67 0.27 3.51 1.60
N ILE A 68 0.13 3.65 0.29
CA ILE A 68 -0.89 2.96 -0.52
C ILE A 68 -0.16 1.97 -1.40
N GLY A 69 -0.48 0.69 -1.31
CA GLY A 69 0.26 -0.34 -2.02
C GLY A 69 -0.51 -1.62 -2.29
N VAL A 70 0.19 -2.55 -2.93
CA VAL A 70 -0.26 -3.93 -3.17
C VAL A 70 0.66 -4.88 -2.43
N SER A 71 0.14 -5.99 -1.92
CA SER A 71 0.99 -7.07 -1.39
C SER A 71 1.69 -7.80 -2.52
N LEU A 72 2.93 -8.23 -2.29
CA LEU A 72 3.72 -9.01 -3.23
C LEU A 72 4.04 -10.39 -2.64
N THR A 73 4.10 -11.40 -3.50
CA THR A 73 4.54 -12.75 -3.11
C THR A 73 6.08 -12.85 -3.07
N LEU A 74 6.77 -12.05 -3.87
CA LEU A 74 8.22 -12.05 -4.03
C LEU A 74 8.79 -10.65 -3.86
N GLU A 75 10.07 -10.59 -3.46
CA GLU A 75 10.83 -9.35 -3.50
C GLU A 75 11.12 -8.98 -4.96
N LEU A 76 11.05 -7.69 -5.28
CA LEU A 76 11.31 -7.18 -6.62
C LEU A 76 11.80 -5.74 -6.57
N ASP A 77 12.53 -5.33 -7.60
CA ASP A 77 12.80 -3.91 -7.87
C ASP A 77 11.54 -3.26 -8.45
N PRO A 78 10.87 -2.35 -7.71
CA PRO A 78 9.59 -1.80 -8.13
C PRO A 78 9.77 -0.78 -9.28
N GLY A 79 11.02 -0.41 -9.61
CA GLY A 79 11.36 0.63 -10.54
C GLY A 79 11.20 2.04 -9.94
N PRO A 80 11.50 3.10 -10.71
CA PRO A 80 11.64 4.45 -10.16
C PRO A 80 10.34 5.08 -9.69
N GLU A 81 9.19 4.56 -10.12
CA GLU A 81 7.88 5.16 -9.84
C GLU A 81 7.25 4.70 -8.52
N PHE A 82 7.82 3.66 -7.92
CA PHE A 82 7.25 2.92 -6.81
C PHE A 82 8.33 2.65 -5.75
N LEU A 83 7.87 2.45 -4.52
CA LEU A 83 8.72 2.08 -3.39
C LEU A 83 8.45 0.63 -3.00
N TYR A 84 9.43 0.00 -2.37
CA TYR A 84 9.32 -1.35 -1.81
C TYR A 84 9.60 -1.30 -0.30
N LYS A 85 8.87 -2.11 0.47
CA LYS A 85 9.20 -2.43 1.87
C LYS A 85 8.59 -3.77 2.28
N GLU A 86 9.12 -4.29 3.37
CA GLU A 86 8.59 -5.45 4.10
C GLU A 86 8.17 -4.96 5.49
N ILE A 87 6.93 -5.25 5.91
CA ILE A 87 6.34 -4.81 7.18
C ILE A 87 5.94 -5.99 8.07
#